data_AF-A0A7C7PEX1-F1
#
_entry.id   AF-A0A7C7PEX1-F1
#
_cell.length_a   1.000
_cell.length_b   1.000
_cell.length_c   1.000
_cell.angle_alpha   90.00
_cell.angle_beta   90.00
_cell.angle_gamma   90.00
#
_symmetry.space_group_name_H-M   'P 1'
#
loop_
_entity.id
_entity.type
_entity.pdbx_description
1 polymer ?
#
loop_
_entity_poly.entity_id
_entity_poly.type
_entity_poly.pdbx_seq_one_letter_code
_entity_poly.pdbx_strand_id
1 'polypeptide(L)'
;MDYEKLKQRALAENDLMNTVDHLINNDDQVYYADRHVLWSCGHDHDRDALDSTTIMLGVRLGLDLLKHWSEQRKPVASLLVSEPFLRIHEEWLEGRPNSPPPSVNICLAKTEEAFEPVAFEGSGQKALVVDSDIDLSGTEVFYVEGYDDPDEDEIFGAWLIRVVQGN
;
A
#
# COMPACT_ATOMS: atom_id res chain seq x y z
N MET A 1 10.77 15.86 -12.01
CA MET A 1 9.40 15.45 -11.65
C MET A 1 9.00 16.20 -10.40
N ASP A 2 7.82 16.81 -10.37
CA ASP A 2 7.34 17.62 -9.25
C ASP A 2 6.61 16.72 -8.25
N TYR A 3 7.25 16.40 -7.12
CA TYR A 3 6.74 15.46 -6.12
C TYR A 3 5.36 15.86 -5.59
N GLU A 4 5.17 17.13 -5.26
CA GLU A 4 3.93 17.61 -4.65
C GLU A 4 2.75 17.47 -5.61
N LYS A 5 2.95 17.71 -6.90
CA LYS A 5 1.91 17.47 -7.91
C LYS A 5 1.58 15.98 -8.06
N LEU A 6 2.60 15.13 -8.05
CA LEU A 6 2.41 13.69 -8.14
C LEU A 6 1.67 13.15 -6.92
N LYS A 7 2.06 13.59 -5.72
CA LYS A 7 1.37 13.31 -4.45
C LYS A 7 -0.08 13.75 -4.50
N GLN A 8 -0.35 15.00 -4.85
CA GLN A 8 -1.73 15.52 -4.93
C GLN A 8 -2.60 14.69 -5.88
N ARG A 9 -2.05 14.32 -7.05
CA ARG A 9 -2.74 13.46 -8.00
C ARG A 9 -2.99 12.06 -7.44
N ALA A 10 -1.97 11.41 -6.88
CA ALA A 10 -2.08 10.08 -6.32
C ALA A 10 -3.10 10.03 -5.17
N LEU A 11 -3.11 11.03 -4.29
CA LEU A 11 -4.09 11.12 -3.19
C LEU A 11 -5.52 11.36 -3.72
N ALA A 12 -5.69 12.23 -4.71
CA ALA A 12 -7.02 12.49 -5.30
C ALA A 12 -7.58 11.28 -6.06
N GLU A 13 -6.74 10.55 -6.80
CA GLU A 13 -7.12 9.32 -7.50
C GLU A 13 -7.45 8.17 -6.53
N ASN A 14 -6.90 8.22 -5.31
CA ASN A 14 -7.07 7.19 -4.28
C ASN A 14 -7.80 7.73 -3.05
N ASP A 15 -8.85 8.50 -3.23
CA ASP A 15 -9.70 8.93 -2.10
C ASP A 15 -10.50 7.75 -1.54
N LEU A 16 -10.30 7.42 -0.26
CA LEU A 16 -11.00 6.33 0.40
C LEU A 16 -12.51 6.57 0.47
N MET A 17 -12.95 7.83 0.57
CA MET A 17 -14.39 8.14 0.67
C MET A 17 -15.14 7.80 -0.60
N ASN A 18 -14.53 7.99 -1.78
CA ASN A 18 -15.10 7.53 -3.04
C ASN A 18 -15.28 6.01 -3.08
N THR A 19 -14.35 5.26 -2.48
CA THR A 19 -14.42 3.80 -2.40
C THR A 19 -15.49 3.34 -1.42
N VAL A 20 -15.62 4.02 -0.28
CA VAL A 20 -16.69 3.82 0.71
C VAL A 20 -18.06 4.08 0.09
N ASP A 21 -18.23 5.23 -0.57
CA ASP A 21 -19.48 5.60 -1.24
C ASP A 21 -19.84 4.59 -2.33
N HIS A 22 -18.85 4.10 -3.07
CA HIS A 22 -19.07 3.04 -4.05
C HIS A 22 -19.60 1.76 -3.38
N LEU A 23 -18.97 1.27 -2.32
CA LEU A 23 -19.42 0.05 -1.64
C LEU A 23 -20.83 0.22 -1.03
N ILE A 24 -21.12 1.37 -0.42
CA ILE A 24 -22.44 1.67 0.17
C ILE A 24 -23.55 1.60 -0.89
N ASN A 25 -23.30 2.13 -2.09
CA ASN A 25 -24.30 2.28 -3.14
C ASN A 25 -24.41 1.06 -4.08
N ASN A 26 -23.57 0.04 -3.94
CA ASN A 26 -23.64 -1.20 -4.71
C ASN A 26 -24.10 -2.39 -3.86
N ASP A 27 -24.45 -3.51 -4.48
CA ASP A 27 -24.91 -4.72 -3.78
C ASP A 27 -23.77 -5.53 -3.13
N ASP A 28 -22.51 -5.16 -3.41
CA ASP A 28 -21.31 -5.81 -2.85
C ASP A 28 -21.30 -5.76 -1.32
N GLN A 29 -20.82 -6.83 -0.69
CA GLN A 29 -20.72 -6.95 0.77
C GLN A 29 -19.35 -6.56 1.31
N VAL A 30 -18.31 -6.67 0.48
CA VAL A 30 -16.92 -6.40 0.80
C VAL A 30 -16.21 -5.76 -0.39
N TYR A 31 -15.25 -4.88 -0.10
CA TYR A 31 -14.35 -4.31 -1.08
C TYR A 31 -12.92 -4.38 -0.56
N TYR A 32 -12.04 -5.03 -1.33
CA TYR A 32 -10.61 -5.05 -1.09
C TYR A 32 -9.95 -4.03 -2.03
N ALA A 33 -9.47 -2.93 -1.47
CA ALA A 33 -8.68 -1.99 -2.26
C ALA A 33 -7.21 -2.42 -2.21
N ASP A 34 -6.62 -2.60 -3.38
CA ASP A 34 -5.17 -2.66 -3.58
C ASP A 34 -4.79 -1.51 -4.51
N ARG A 35 -4.17 -0.47 -3.95
CA ARG A 35 -3.89 0.78 -4.67
C ARG A 35 -2.40 1.00 -4.80
N HIS A 36 -1.91 0.74 -6.00
CA HIS A 36 -0.55 1.04 -6.38
C HIS A 36 -0.35 2.54 -6.64
N VAL A 37 0.71 3.10 -6.07
CA VAL A 37 0.92 4.57 -6.08
C VAL A 37 1.55 5.13 -7.35
N LEU A 38 2.01 4.28 -8.28
CA LEU A 38 2.77 4.70 -9.48
C LEU A 38 2.30 4.09 -10.80
N TRP A 39 1.18 3.36 -10.85
CA TRP A 39 0.71 2.74 -12.11
C TRP A 39 0.42 3.74 -13.23
N SER A 40 0.09 5.00 -12.90
CA SER A 40 -0.23 6.06 -13.87
C SER A 40 0.98 6.81 -14.44
N CYS A 41 2.21 6.48 -14.00
CA CYS A 41 3.44 7.00 -14.57
C CYS A 41 3.91 6.12 -15.73
N GLY A 42 3.12 6.13 -16.82
CA GLY A 42 3.37 5.55 -18.15
C GLY A 42 4.48 4.51 -18.26
N HIS A 43 4.12 3.22 -18.21
CA HIS A 43 5.02 2.16 -18.64
C HIS A 43 4.22 1.05 -19.30
N ASP A 44 4.15 1.15 -20.63
CA ASP A 44 3.83 0.06 -21.54
C ASP A 44 4.94 -1.00 -21.43
N HIS A 45 4.61 -2.13 -20.81
CA HIS A 45 5.06 -3.51 -21.05
C HIS A 45 6.53 -3.92 -21.32
N ASP A 46 7.53 -3.06 -21.24
CA ASP A 46 8.95 -3.46 -21.11
C ASP A 46 9.65 -2.48 -20.18
N ARG A 47 9.66 -2.77 -18.86
CA ARG A 47 10.28 -1.89 -17.86
C ARG A 47 11.73 -2.29 -17.65
N ASP A 48 12.66 -1.46 -18.11
CA ASP A 48 14.05 -1.47 -17.66
C ASP A 48 14.13 -1.44 -16.13
N ALA A 49 15.29 -1.82 -15.57
CA ALA A 49 15.56 -1.73 -14.14
C ALA A 49 15.24 -0.32 -13.62
N LEU A 50 14.55 -0.25 -12.47
CA LEU A 50 14.12 1.02 -11.87
C LEU A 50 15.34 1.77 -11.30
N ASP A 51 15.45 3.06 -11.58
CA ASP A 51 16.46 3.88 -10.91
C ASP A 51 16.10 4.12 -9.43
N SER A 52 17.11 4.40 -8.61
CA SER A 52 16.93 4.63 -7.16
C SER A 52 15.96 5.76 -6.86
N THR A 53 15.86 6.77 -7.73
CA THR A 53 14.95 7.90 -7.56
C THR A 53 13.50 7.45 -7.67
N THR A 54 13.19 6.59 -8.64
CA THR A 54 11.85 6.05 -8.87
C THR A 54 11.44 5.10 -7.75
N ILE A 55 12.37 4.26 -7.29
CA ILE A 55 12.14 3.34 -6.17
C ILE A 55 11.74 4.14 -4.91
N MET A 56 12.56 5.11 -4.51
CA MET A 56 12.32 5.92 -3.31
C MET A 56 11.07 6.81 -3.44
N LEU A 57 10.78 7.30 -4.64
CA LEU A 57 9.55 8.04 -4.91
C LEU A 57 8.30 7.18 -4.67
N GLY A 58 8.31 5.93 -5.12
CA GLY A 58 7.22 4.99 -4.88
C GLY A 58 7.00 4.73 -3.39
N VAL A 59 8.10 4.53 -2.64
CA VAL A 59 8.03 4.35 -1.18
C VAL A 59 7.41 5.59 -0.51
N ARG A 60 7.87 6.79 -0.89
CA ARG A 60 7.40 8.05 -0.31
C ARG A 60 5.91 8.28 -0.57
N LEU A 61 5.45 8.05 -1.81
CA LEU A 61 4.04 8.15 -2.17
C LEU A 61 3.19 7.09 -1.45
N GLY A 62 3.70 5.87 -1.32
CA GLY A 62 3.07 4.80 -0.55
C GLY A 62 2.81 5.22 0.89
N LEU A 63 3.81 5.81 1.54
CA LEU A 63 3.71 6.28 2.92
C LEU A 63 2.73 7.45 3.05
N ASP A 64 2.74 8.39 2.12
CA ASP A 64 1.79 9.50 2.09
C ASP A 64 0.34 9.01 1.90
N LEU A 65 0.12 8.03 1.02
CA LEU A 65 -1.20 7.42 0.83
C LEU A 65 -1.65 6.65 2.08
N LEU A 66 -0.75 5.88 2.70
CA LEU A 66 -1.03 5.15 3.94
C LEU A 66 -1.44 6.10 5.08
N LYS A 67 -0.71 7.20 5.27
CA LYS A 67 -1.03 8.23 6.27
C LYS A 67 -2.39 8.84 5.96
N HIS A 68 -2.65 9.17 4.69
CA HIS A 68 -3.93 9.74 4.25
C HIS A 68 -5.13 8.81 4.54
N TRP A 69 -5.05 7.53 4.17
CA TRP A 69 -6.12 6.56 4.44
C TRP A 69 -6.31 6.29 5.93
N SER A 70 -5.22 6.28 6.71
CA SER A 70 -5.26 6.13 8.16
C SER A 70 -6.00 7.27 8.86
N GLU A 71 -6.01 8.46 8.27
CA GLU A 71 -6.80 9.61 8.73
C GLU A 71 -8.27 9.49 8.28
N GLN A 72 -8.49 9.16 7.01
CA GLN A 72 -9.83 9.05 6.40
C GLN A 72 -10.67 7.87 6.96
N ARG A 73 -10.06 6.81 7.50
CA ARG A 73 -10.82 5.68 8.08
C ARG A 73 -11.57 6.03 9.36
N LYS A 74 -11.11 7.04 10.12
CA LYS A 74 -11.68 7.42 11.42
C LYS A 74 -13.17 7.84 11.37
N PRO A 75 -13.66 8.56 10.34
CA PRO A 75 -15.07 8.95 10.25
C PRO A 75 -16.06 7.96 9.62
N VAL A 76 -15.68 6.76 9.18
CA VAL A 76 -16.58 5.88 8.40
C VAL A 76 -17.52 5.08 9.32
N ALA A 77 -18.69 5.64 9.63
CA ALA A 77 -19.60 5.10 10.65
C ALA A 77 -20.47 3.90 10.22
N SER A 78 -20.58 3.61 8.91
CA SER A 78 -21.54 2.62 8.38
C SER A 78 -20.90 1.34 7.83
N LEU A 79 -19.57 1.25 7.82
CA LEU A 79 -18.82 0.09 7.35
C LEU A 79 -17.77 -0.32 8.37
N LEU A 80 -17.42 -1.60 8.37
CA LEU A 80 -16.19 -2.08 8.98
C LEU A 80 -15.03 -1.72 8.05
N VAL A 81 -14.01 -1.06 8.59
CA VAL A 81 -12.84 -0.61 7.84
C VAL A 81 -11.59 -1.12 8.54
N SER A 82 -10.80 -1.93 7.82
CA SER A 82 -9.57 -2.46 8.36
C SER A 82 -8.53 -1.37 8.57
N GLU A 83 -7.50 -1.71 9.33
CA GLU A 83 -6.27 -0.95 9.29
C GLU A 83 -5.67 -1.04 7.87
N PRO A 84 -5.26 0.10 7.27
CA PRO A 84 -4.56 0.10 6.01
C PRO A 84 -3.11 -0.30 6.22
N PHE A 85 -2.53 -0.98 5.24
CA PHE A 85 -1.12 -1.36 5.21
C PHE A 85 -0.48 -0.92 3.90
N LEU A 86 0.70 -0.32 3.97
CA LEU A 86 1.57 -0.17 2.80
C LEU A 86 2.40 -1.43 2.65
N ARG A 87 2.37 -2.01 1.46
CA ARG A 87 3.22 -3.12 1.05
C ARG A 87 4.33 -2.63 0.14
N ILE A 88 5.55 -3.05 0.41
CA ILE A 88 6.73 -2.81 -0.43
C ILE A 88 7.40 -4.16 -0.67
N HIS A 89 7.41 -4.62 -1.92
CA HIS A 89 8.08 -5.87 -2.29
C HIS A 89 9.60 -5.70 -2.31
N GLU A 90 10.33 -6.77 -1.96
CA GLU A 90 11.79 -6.80 -2.01
C GLU A 90 12.36 -6.41 -3.36
N GLU A 91 11.86 -7.07 -4.38
CA GLU A 91 12.18 -6.87 -5.78
C GLU A 91 12.00 -5.41 -6.26
N TRP A 92 11.04 -4.66 -5.72
CA TRP A 92 10.89 -3.23 -6.00
C TRP A 92 12.06 -2.43 -5.44
N LEU A 93 12.47 -2.70 -4.20
CA LEU A 93 13.63 -2.03 -3.59
C LEU A 93 14.96 -2.43 -4.25
N GLU A 94 15.03 -3.63 -4.82
CA GLU A 94 16.15 -4.09 -5.64
C GLU A 94 16.15 -3.48 -7.06
N GLY A 95 15.06 -2.80 -7.44
CA GLY A 95 14.90 -2.19 -8.75
C GLY A 95 14.74 -3.20 -9.89
N ARG A 96 14.23 -4.40 -9.58
CA ARG A 96 14.04 -5.44 -10.60
C ARG A 96 13.00 -4.98 -11.64
N PRO A 97 13.21 -5.36 -12.91
CA PRO A 97 12.20 -5.22 -13.95
C PRO A 97 10.86 -5.85 -13.54
N ASN A 98 9.76 -5.22 -13.92
CA ASN A 98 8.38 -5.70 -13.70
C ASN A 98 7.94 -5.85 -12.24
N SER A 99 8.77 -5.48 -11.26
CA SER A 99 8.36 -5.57 -9.86
C SER A 99 7.12 -4.72 -9.55
N PRO A 100 6.20 -5.25 -8.73
CA PRO A 100 4.98 -4.57 -8.37
C PRO A 100 5.33 -3.30 -7.58
N PRO A 101 4.78 -2.14 -7.97
CA PRO A 101 4.99 -0.90 -7.23
C PRO A 101 4.35 -0.98 -5.85
N PRO A 102 4.88 -0.21 -4.86
CA PRO A 102 4.31 -0.13 -3.54
C PRO A 102 2.81 0.14 -3.59
N SER A 103 2.07 -0.56 -2.75
CA SER A 103 0.62 -0.47 -2.73
C SER A 103 0.06 -0.37 -1.33
N VAL A 104 -1.05 0.36 -1.19
CA VAL A 104 -1.78 0.45 0.07
C VAL A 104 -3.01 -0.44 -0.01
N ASN A 105 -3.13 -1.36 0.94
CA ASN A 105 -4.22 -2.31 1.04
C ASN A 105 -5.19 -1.91 2.16
N ILE A 106 -6.49 -2.04 1.92
CA ILE A 106 -7.54 -1.89 2.94
C ILE A 106 -8.75 -2.77 2.62
N CYS A 107 -9.37 -3.34 3.64
CA CYS A 107 -10.64 -4.06 3.53
C CYS A 107 -11.77 -3.16 4.07
N LEU A 108 -12.85 -3.05 3.30
CA LEU A 108 -14.10 -2.41 3.68
C LEU A 108 -15.21 -3.47 3.61
N ALA A 109 -16.03 -3.60 4.65
CA ALA A 109 -17.14 -4.56 4.66
C ALA A 109 -18.40 -3.98 5.31
N LYS A 110 -19.56 -4.45 4.84
CA LYS A 110 -20.87 -4.10 5.41
C LYS A 110 -21.23 -4.94 6.63
N THR A 111 -20.68 -6.14 6.74
CA THR A 111 -20.95 -7.08 7.83
C THR A 111 -19.67 -7.69 8.36
N GLU A 112 -19.71 -8.19 9.60
CA GLU A 112 -18.55 -8.85 10.23
C GLU A 112 -18.17 -10.14 9.51
N GLU A 113 -19.13 -10.88 8.96
CA GLU A 113 -18.87 -12.14 8.26
C GLU A 113 -18.10 -11.95 6.94
N ALA A 114 -18.29 -10.81 6.28
CA ALA A 114 -17.58 -10.48 5.05
C ALA A 114 -16.26 -9.74 5.31
N PHE A 115 -15.95 -9.42 6.56
CA PHE A 115 -14.79 -8.61 6.93
C PHE A 115 -13.55 -9.48 7.13
N GLU A 116 -12.69 -9.54 6.12
CA GLU A 116 -11.41 -10.26 6.18
C GLU A 116 -10.25 -9.27 6.09
N PRO A 117 -9.84 -8.62 7.20
CA PRO A 117 -8.71 -7.71 7.17
C PRO A 117 -7.45 -8.44 6.73
N VAL A 118 -6.48 -7.71 6.17
CA VAL A 118 -5.15 -8.26 5.84
C VAL A 118 -4.55 -8.86 7.11
N ALA A 119 -4.55 -10.19 7.19
CA ALA A 119 -3.89 -10.93 8.24
C ALA A 119 -2.42 -11.06 7.86
N PHE A 120 -1.52 -10.70 8.77
CA PHE A 120 -0.09 -10.95 8.61
C PHE A 120 0.49 -11.47 9.91
N GLU A 121 1.30 -12.51 9.79
CA GLU A 121 2.19 -12.96 10.84
C GLU A 121 3.60 -12.52 10.45
N GLY A 122 4.06 -11.40 11.02
CA GLY A 122 5.43 -10.94 10.80
C GLY A 122 6.41 -11.98 11.34
N SER A 123 7.16 -12.63 10.46
CA SER A 123 8.07 -13.74 10.81
C SER A 123 9.54 -13.34 10.76
N GLY A 124 9.91 -12.28 10.04
CA GLY A 124 11.31 -11.96 9.77
C GLY A 124 11.84 -10.69 10.45
N GLN A 125 13.16 -10.66 10.69
CA GLN A 125 13.89 -9.54 11.28
C GLN A 125 14.67 -8.75 10.21
N LYS A 126 14.08 -8.47 9.05
CA LYS A 126 14.75 -7.69 7.99
C LYS A 126 14.44 -6.20 8.12
N ALA A 127 15.47 -5.38 8.33
CA ALA A 127 15.32 -3.94 8.40
C ALA A 127 14.97 -3.37 7.01
N LEU A 128 13.96 -2.49 6.97
CA LEU A 128 13.66 -1.69 5.78
C LEU A 128 14.73 -0.58 5.64
N VAL A 129 15.38 -0.52 4.48
CA VAL A 129 16.38 0.50 4.16
C VAL A 129 15.78 1.49 3.18
N VAL A 130 15.69 2.75 3.59
CA VAL A 130 15.14 3.87 2.81
C VAL A 130 16.02 5.10 2.99
N ASP A 131 15.89 6.07 2.08
CA ASP A 131 16.59 7.36 2.20
C ASP A 131 16.26 8.07 3.51
N SER A 132 17.22 8.82 4.05
CA SER A 132 17.10 9.48 5.36
C SER A 132 16.02 10.56 5.42
N ASP A 133 15.53 11.05 4.28
CA ASP A 133 14.45 12.03 4.20
C ASP A 133 13.05 11.38 4.15
N ILE A 134 12.98 10.05 4.10
CA ILE A 134 11.74 9.28 4.21
C ILE A 134 11.36 9.16 5.70
N ASP A 135 10.29 9.85 6.08
CA ASP A 135 9.78 9.88 7.44
C ASP A 135 8.90 8.66 7.78
N LEU A 136 9.53 7.70 8.46
CA LEU A 136 8.88 6.52 9.05
C LEU A 136 8.39 6.76 10.49
N SER A 137 8.46 7.99 11.02
CA SER A 137 7.98 8.26 12.37
C SER A 137 6.46 8.00 12.48
N GLY A 138 6.05 7.45 13.62
CA GLY A 138 4.66 7.04 13.84
C GLY A 138 4.22 5.85 12.99
N THR A 139 5.15 5.05 12.46
CA THR A 139 4.83 3.80 11.75
C THR A 139 5.44 2.58 12.43
N GLU A 140 4.78 1.43 12.26
CA GLU A 140 5.33 0.11 12.54
C GLU A 140 5.64 -0.60 11.23
N VAL A 141 6.80 -1.24 11.17
CA VAL A 141 7.30 -1.94 9.99
C VAL A 141 7.51 -3.40 10.32
N PHE A 142 6.93 -4.28 9.51
CA PHE A 142 7.03 -5.73 9.61
C PHE A 142 7.63 -6.26 8.32
N TYR A 143 8.40 -7.34 8.41
CA TYR A 143 8.85 -8.08 7.24
C TYR A 143 8.17 -9.45 7.21
N VAL A 144 7.63 -9.79 6.05
CA VAL A 144 6.97 -11.06 5.79
C VAL A 144 7.78 -11.80 4.73
N GLU A 145 8.31 -12.96 5.11
CA GLU A 145 8.92 -13.93 4.19
C GLU A 145 7.83 -14.74 3.50
N GLY A 146 8.09 -15.26 2.30
CA GLY A 146 7.21 -16.28 1.75
C GLY A 146 5.96 -15.74 1.06
N TYR A 147 6.02 -14.57 0.39
CA TYR A 147 4.89 -14.14 -0.42
C TYR A 147 4.86 -15.01 -1.69
N ASP A 148 4.21 -16.17 -1.59
CA ASP A 148 4.00 -17.11 -2.72
C ASP A 148 3.20 -16.38 -3.80
N ASP A 149 3.88 -15.96 -4.87
CA ASP A 149 3.23 -15.87 -6.16
C ASP A 149 3.25 -17.29 -6.74
N PRO A 150 2.09 -17.96 -6.88
CA PRO A 150 2.03 -19.33 -7.38
C PRO A 150 2.55 -19.48 -8.82
N ASP A 151 2.78 -18.37 -9.54
CA ASP A 151 3.30 -18.35 -10.90
C ASP A 151 4.83 -18.05 -10.98
N GLU A 152 5.51 -17.76 -9.86
CA GLU A 152 6.96 -17.49 -9.83
C GLU A 152 7.76 -18.49 -8.95
N ASP A 153 8.82 -19.07 -9.51
CA ASP A 153 9.73 -19.99 -8.82
C ASP A 153 10.61 -19.31 -7.73
N GLU A 154 10.50 -17.98 -7.57
CA GLU A 154 11.26 -17.18 -6.59
C GLU A 154 10.34 -16.66 -5.49
N ILE A 155 10.63 -17.09 -4.26
CA ILE A 155 9.94 -16.59 -3.07
C ILE A 155 10.55 -15.24 -2.68
N PHE A 156 9.78 -14.15 -2.85
CA PHE A 156 10.16 -12.84 -2.36
C PHE A 156 9.47 -12.48 -1.05
N GLY A 157 10.16 -11.67 -0.24
CA GLY A 157 9.56 -11.03 0.93
C GLY A 157 8.97 -9.67 0.61
N ALA A 158 8.20 -9.15 1.56
CA ALA A 158 7.68 -7.79 1.51
C ALA A 158 7.72 -7.15 2.90
N TRP A 159 7.90 -5.82 2.91
CA TRP A 159 7.64 -5.03 4.10
C TRP A 159 6.19 -4.60 4.13
N LEU A 160 5.55 -4.81 5.28
CA LEU A 160 4.24 -4.27 5.61
C LEU A 160 4.41 -3.13 6.60
N ILE A 161 3.81 -1.98 6.31
CA ILE A 161 3.91 -0.78 7.12
C ILE A 161 2.52 -0.30 7.49
N ARG A 162 2.30 0.02 8.77
CA ARG A 162 1.07 0.68 9.25
C ARG A 162 1.38 1.91 10.08
N VAL A 163 0.39 2.77 10.25
CA VAL A 163 0.48 3.93 11.15
C VAL A 163 0.13 3.51 12.58
N VAL A 164 1.02 3.82 13.53
CA VAL A 164 0.76 3.67 14.97
C VAL A 164 -0.24 4.73 15.39
N GLN A 165 -1.44 4.32 15.79
CA GLN A 165 -2.38 5.25 16.40
C GLN A 165 -1.92 5.57 17.82
N GLY A 166 -1.71 6.86 18.12
CA GLY A 166 -1.46 7.30 19.49
C GLY A 166 -2.68 6.98 20.37
N ASN A 167 -2.45 6.26 21.47
CA ASN A 167 -3.44 5.99 22.52
C ASN A 167 -4.00 7.28 23.13
#